data_AF-A0A349Z2S1-F1
#
_entry.id   AF-A0A349Z2S1-F1
#
_cell.length_a   1.000
_cell.length_b   1.000
_cell.length_c   1.000
_cell.angle_alpha   90.00
_cell.angle_beta   90.00
_cell.angle_gamma   90.00
#
_symmetry.space_group_name_H-M   'P 1'
#
loop_
_entity.id
_entity.type
_entity.pdbx_description
1 polymer ?
#
loop_
_entity_poly.entity_id
_entity_poly.type
_entity_poly.pdbx_seq_one_letter_code
_entity_poly.pdbx_strand_id
1 'polypeptide(L)'
;MRWNKVLLAVSISAVLGGCGDGTQQKVEGVVEAPQNEPPVSVTDPTFPTDVTFSEVGVHDPSVIRLDDGTFYIFGSHMAYASSTDLVNWTQLNPAAANNEDAAANTPLFNTYPSEVSEGIDWVGGNIGSWASDVIQLGDGRYYFYYNHCALPDTGNCVSRSYLGVAVSDNIDGPYEDLGLILTTGHVGEENTGHQWRRLRR
;
A
#
# COMPACT_ATOMS: atom_id res chain seq x y z
N MET A 1 24.79 -13.02 -51.41
CA MET A 1 24.10 -13.20 -50.12
C MET A 1 23.69 -14.65 -50.00
N ARG A 2 24.31 -15.44 -49.11
CA ARG A 2 23.90 -16.82 -48.79
C ARG A 2 24.62 -17.25 -47.51
N TRP A 3 23.88 -17.26 -46.40
CA TRP A 3 24.32 -17.79 -45.10
C TRP A 3 23.84 -19.23 -44.98
N ASN A 4 24.74 -20.13 -44.59
CA ASN A 4 24.42 -21.54 -44.34
C ASN A 4 23.95 -21.74 -42.89
N LYS A 5 23.00 -22.67 -42.77
CA LYS A 5 22.18 -23.00 -41.61
C LYS A 5 23.02 -23.51 -40.42
N VAL A 6 22.82 -22.94 -39.25
CA VAL A 6 23.28 -23.52 -37.97
C VAL A 6 22.23 -24.54 -37.51
N LEU A 7 22.69 -25.77 -37.29
CA LEU A 7 21.89 -26.89 -36.76
C LEU A 7 21.93 -26.88 -35.24
N LEU A 8 20.74 -27.00 -34.66
CA LEU A 8 20.44 -27.23 -33.25
C LEU A 8 20.78 -28.68 -32.90
N ALA A 9 21.48 -28.92 -31.78
CA ALA A 9 21.53 -30.23 -31.14
C ALA A 9 21.36 -30.05 -29.63
N VAL A 10 20.19 -30.47 -29.15
CA VAL A 10 19.85 -30.64 -27.74
C VAL A 10 20.39 -32.00 -27.30
N SER A 11 21.07 -32.06 -26.16
CA SER A 11 21.31 -33.33 -25.47
C SER A 11 21.19 -33.12 -23.96
N ILE A 12 20.04 -33.53 -23.44
CA ILE A 12 19.74 -33.79 -22.03
C ILE A 12 20.54 -35.01 -21.60
N SER A 13 21.21 -34.95 -20.45
CA SER A 13 21.56 -36.15 -19.69
C SER A 13 21.61 -35.81 -18.20
N ALA A 14 20.55 -36.22 -17.50
CA ALA A 14 20.51 -36.31 -16.06
C ALA A 14 21.27 -37.58 -15.63
N VAL A 15 22.18 -37.46 -14.65
CA VAL A 15 22.75 -38.61 -13.95
C VAL A 15 22.43 -38.45 -12.47
N LEU A 16 21.51 -39.30 -12.01
CA LEU A 16 21.23 -39.58 -10.61
C LEU A 16 22.22 -40.64 -10.09
N GLY A 17 22.72 -40.43 -8.88
CA GLY A 17 23.18 -41.48 -7.97
C GLY A 17 24.66 -41.87 -8.04
N GLY A 18 25.37 -41.70 -6.91
CA GLY A 18 26.68 -42.32 -6.68
C GLY A 18 27.39 -41.81 -5.42
N CYS A 19 27.27 -42.55 -4.33
CA CYS A 19 28.11 -42.43 -3.14
C CYS A 19 29.55 -42.90 -3.42
N GLY A 20 30.55 -42.21 -2.86
CA GLY A 20 31.96 -42.63 -2.75
C GLY A 20 32.71 -42.52 -4.07
N ASP A 21 33.80 -41.78 -4.21
CA ASP A 21 35.03 -41.88 -3.43
C ASP A 21 35.87 -40.60 -3.64
N GLY A 22 36.71 -40.28 -2.65
CA GLY A 22 37.31 -38.96 -2.48
C GLY A 22 38.22 -38.51 -3.64
N THR A 23 37.83 -37.44 -4.31
CA THR A 23 38.77 -36.43 -4.83
C THR A 23 38.15 -35.05 -4.60
N GLN A 24 38.70 -34.31 -3.63
CA GLN A 24 38.29 -32.94 -3.36
C GLN A 24 38.71 -32.07 -4.54
N GLN A 25 37.75 -31.66 -5.36
CA GLN A 25 37.96 -30.57 -6.29
C GLN A 25 38.15 -29.30 -5.46
N LYS A 26 39.40 -28.86 -5.32
CA LYS A 26 39.74 -27.58 -4.69
C LYS A 26 39.17 -26.47 -5.57
N VAL A 27 37.99 -25.98 -5.21
CA VAL A 27 37.42 -24.77 -5.82
C VAL A 27 38.19 -23.59 -5.24
N GLU A 28 39.21 -23.13 -5.95
CA GLU A 28 39.86 -21.85 -5.63
C GLU A 28 38.91 -20.72 -6.00
N GLY A 29 38.55 -19.90 -4.99
CA GLY A 29 37.63 -18.76 -5.18
C GLY A 29 36.45 -18.69 -4.21
N VAL A 30 36.47 -19.39 -3.07
CA VAL A 30 35.54 -19.06 -1.97
C VAL A 30 35.94 -17.69 -1.43
N VAL A 31 35.24 -16.65 -1.86
CA VAL A 31 35.23 -15.35 -1.18
C VAL A 31 34.65 -15.62 0.20
N GLU A 32 35.42 -15.38 1.26
CA GLU A 32 34.87 -15.44 2.62
C GLU A 32 33.61 -14.58 2.69
N ALA A 33 32.57 -15.11 3.31
CA ALA A 33 31.39 -14.31 3.62
C ALA A 33 31.84 -13.08 4.43
N PRO A 34 31.32 -11.88 4.13
CA PRO A 34 31.64 -10.70 4.92
C PRO A 34 31.39 -11.00 6.39
N GLN A 35 32.36 -10.66 7.25
CA GLN A 35 32.20 -10.89 8.67
C GLN A 35 31.04 -10.04 9.18
N ASN A 36 30.13 -10.66 9.94
CA ASN A 36 29.08 -9.93 10.63
C ASN A 36 29.75 -9.03 11.67
N GLU A 37 29.92 -7.75 11.36
CA GLU A 37 30.28 -6.78 12.39
C GLU A 37 29.12 -6.70 13.39
N PRO A 38 29.42 -6.68 14.70
CA PRO A 38 28.39 -6.46 15.70
C PRO A 38 27.68 -5.13 15.40
N PRO A 39 26.35 -5.06 15.61
CA PRO A 39 25.61 -3.83 15.37
C PRO A 39 26.23 -2.70 16.17
N VAL A 40 26.43 -1.56 15.51
CA VAL A 40 26.91 -0.34 16.16
C VAL A 40 25.89 0.03 17.23
N SER A 41 26.30 -0.05 18.50
CA SER A 41 25.49 0.39 19.62
C SER A 41 25.46 1.92 19.65
N VAL A 42 24.40 2.50 19.11
CA VAL A 42 24.11 3.93 19.29
C VAL A 42 23.45 4.12 20.66
N THR A 43 23.82 5.19 21.37
CA THR A 43 23.11 5.60 22.59
C THR A 43 21.70 6.03 22.24
N ASP A 44 20.70 5.56 22.97
CA ASP A 44 19.34 6.02 22.83
C ASP A 44 19.27 7.55 23.01
N PRO A 45 18.46 8.24 22.20
CA PRO A 45 18.25 9.68 22.38
C PRO A 45 17.67 9.94 23.76
N THR A 46 18.27 10.88 24.50
CA THR A 46 17.69 11.36 25.76
C THR A 46 16.55 12.32 25.43
N PHE A 47 15.32 11.90 25.70
CA PHE A 47 14.16 12.79 25.59
C PHE A 47 14.21 13.85 26.70
N PRO A 48 13.85 15.12 26.41
CA PRO A 48 13.60 16.11 27.45
C PRO A 48 12.57 15.56 28.44
N THR A 49 12.74 15.83 29.74
CA THR A 49 11.82 15.35 30.78
C THR A 49 10.42 15.99 30.72
N ASP A 50 10.26 17.05 29.91
CA ASP A 50 9.03 17.85 29.78
C ASP A 50 8.36 17.67 28.40
N VAL A 51 8.41 16.47 27.82
CA VAL A 51 7.65 16.17 26.59
C VAL A 51 6.22 15.78 26.96
N THR A 52 5.24 16.58 26.54
CA THR A 52 3.82 16.20 26.56
C THR A 52 3.46 15.51 25.25
N PHE A 53 2.64 14.46 25.33
CA PHE A 53 2.12 13.73 24.18
C PHE A 53 0.64 14.03 24.01
N SER A 54 0.22 14.24 22.77
CA SER A 54 -1.19 14.33 22.38
C SER A 54 -1.46 13.24 21.35
N GLU A 55 -2.13 12.18 21.80
CA GLU A 55 -2.36 10.96 21.01
C GLU A 55 -3.68 11.04 20.22
N VAL A 56 -3.75 10.31 19.12
CA VAL A 56 -4.90 10.25 18.21
C VAL A 56 -5.20 8.80 17.81
N GLY A 57 -6.43 8.55 17.35
CA GLY A 57 -6.86 7.23 16.89
C GLY A 57 -6.79 7.15 15.36
N VAL A 58 -5.66 6.69 14.82
CA VAL A 58 -5.48 6.45 13.38
C VAL A 58 -4.92 5.05 13.18
N HIS A 59 -5.75 4.13 12.69
CA HIS A 59 -5.34 2.75 12.41
C HIS A 59 -4.67 2.68 11.03
N ASP A 60 -3.64 1.86 10.86
CA ASP A 60 -2.84 1.77 9.63
C ASP A 60 -2.31 3.13 9.09
N PRO A 61 -1.60 3.94 9.91
CA PRO A 61 -1.20 5.28 9.50
C PRO A 61 -0.15 5.27 8.39
N SER A 62 -0.44 5.94 7.27
CA SER A 62 0.53 6.37 6.27
C SER A 62 0.86 7.85 6.43
N VAL A 63 2.14 8.20 6.40
CA VAL A 63 2.63 9.55 6.70
C VAL A 63 3.04 10.31 5.44
N ILE A 64 2.64 11.58 5.37
CA ILE A 64 3.15 12.56 4.40
C ILE A 64 3.64 13.81 5.14
N ARG A 65 4.72 14.40 4.64
CA ARG A 65 5.26 15.67 5.14
C ARG A 65 5.11 16.73 4.05
N LEU A 66 4.53 17.87 4.41
CA LEU A 66 4.40 19.03 3.54
C LEU A 66 5.66 19.92 3.58
N ASP A 67 5.79 20.79 2.57
CA ASP A 67 6.91 21.73 2.45
C ASP A 67 7.01 22.71 3.63
N ASP A 68 5.89 23.03 4.27
CA ASP A 68 5.86 23.89 5.46
C ASP A 68 6.32 23.18 6.75
N GLY A 69 6.62 21.89 6.67
CA GLY A 69 7.07 21.06 7.78
C GLY A 69 5.95 20.35 8.53
N THR A 70 4.69 20.54 8.17
CA THR A 70 3.56 19.83 8.77
C THR A 70 3.54 18.37 8.32
N PHE A 71 3.32 17.47 9.27
CA PHE A 71 3.10 16.05 9.04
C PHE A 71 1.62 15.74 9.08
N TYR A 72 1.16 14.92 8.15
CA TYR A 72 -0.17 14.32 8.17
C TYR A 72 -0.03 12.81 8.23
N ILE A 73 -0.96 12.17 8.94
CA ILE A 73 -1.16 10.73 8.88
C ILE A 73 -2.59 10.43 8.41
N PHE A 74 -2.73 9.53 7.46
CA PHE A 74 -4.00 9.02 6.95
C PHE A 74 -4.08 7.52 7.22
N GLY A 75 -5.24 7.02 7.57
CA GLY A 75 -5.39 5.62 7.93
C GLY A 75 -6.74 5.03 7.57
N SER A 76 -7.00 3.85 8.14
CA SER A 76 -8.28 3.17 8.08
C SER A 76 -9.40 4.01 8.68
N HIS A 77 -10.62 3.69 8.28
CA HIS A 77 -11.88 4.31 8.71
C HIS A 77 -11.94 5.82 8.43
N MET A 78 -11.22 6.32 7.42
CA MET A 78 -11.08 7.76 7.15
C MET A 78 -10.58 8.58 8.35
N ALA A 79 -9.84 7.93 9.26
CA ALA A 79 -9.14 8.61 10.31
C ALA A 79 -7.90 9.31 9.73
N TYR A 80 -7.72 10.58 10.07
CA TYR A 80 -6.52 11.32 9.72
C TYR A 80 -6.24 12.41 10.75
N ALA A 81 -4.96 12.76 10.89
CA ALA A 81 -4.47 13.70 11.88
C ALA A 81 -3.25 14.45 11.37
N SER A 82 -2.92 15.58 12.00
CA SER A 82 -1.71 16.35 11.69
C SER A 82 -0.88 16.65 12.93
N SER A 83 0.40 16.91 12.71
CA SER A 83 1.38 17.29 13.73
C SER A 83 2.49 18.14 13.10
N THR A 84 3.11 19.02 13.88
CA THR A 84 4.30 19.78 13.45
C THR A 84 5.60 19.25 14.08
N ASP A 85 5.51 18.28 15.00
CA ASP A 85 6.63 17.77 15.79
C ASP A 85 6.71 16.24 15.87
N LEU A 86 5.78 15.52 15.22
CA LEU A 86 5.60 14.05 15.27
C LEU A 86 5.24 13.49 16.65
N VAL A 87 4.94 14.35 17.62
CA VAL A 87 4.70 13.99 19.03
C VAL A 87 3.28 14.40 19.45
N ASN A 88 2.89 15.61 19.11
CA ASN A 88 1.58 16.17 19.44
C ASN A 88 0.71 16.18 18.19
N TRP A 89 -0.31 15.33 18.19
CA TRP A 89 -1.21 15.14 17.07
C TRP A 89 -2.58 15.78 17.32
N THR A 90 -3.17 16.28 16.25
CA THR A 90 -4.54 16.80 16.20
C THR A 90 -5.39 15.93 15.28
N GLN A 91 -6.44 15.29 15.82
CA GLN A 91 -7.39 14.52 15.03
C GLN A 91 -8.22 15.47 14.15
N LEU A 92 -8.28 15.21 12.84
CA LEU A 92 -8.92 16.12 11.87
C LEU A 92 -10.27 15.59 11.34
N ASN A 93 -10.54 14.29 11.44
CA ASN A 93 -11.88 13.73 11.24
C ASN A 93 -12.56 13.49 12.60
N PRO A 94 -13.55 14.31 13.02
CA PRO A 94 -14.25 14.13 14.29
C PRO A 94 -15.05 12.82 14.36
N ALA A 95 -15.49 12.29 13.22
CA ALA A 95 -16.27 11.07 13.14
C ALA A 95 -15.40 9.81 13.30
N ALA A 96 -14.07 9.92 13.28
CA ALA A 96 -13.13 8.79 13.41
C ALA A 96 -13.26 8.00 14.72
N ALA A 97 -13.96 8.53 15.73
CA ALA A 97 -14.29 7.78 16.94
C ALA A 97 -15.32 6.65 16.69
N ASN A 98 -16.11 6.74 15.62
CA ASN A 98 -17.03 5.69 15.17
C ASN A 98 -16.68 5.29 13.73
N ASN A 99 -16.07 4.12 13.56
CA ASN A 99 -15.59 3.62 12.27
C ASN A 99 -16.67 3.57 11.16
N GLU A 100 -17.93 3.33 11.51
CA GLU A 100 -19.03 3.25 10.55
C GLU A 100 -19.45 4.64 10.07
N ASP A 101 -19.52 5.61 10.98
CA ASP A 101 -19.88 6.99 10.67
C ASP A 101 -18.72 7.77 10.01
N ALA A 102 -17.48 7.39 10.31
CA ALA A 102 -16.28 8.11 9.91
C ALA A 102 -16.09 8.18 8.40
N ALA A 103 -16.34 7.05 7.70
CA ALA A 103 -16.24 6.99 6.26
C ALA A 103 -17.41 7.74 5.58
N ALA A 104 -18.61 7.67 6.14
CA ALA A 104 -19.79 8.31 5.57
C ALA A 104 -19.77 9.85 5.72
N ASN A 105 -19.10 10.37 6.76
CA ASN A 105 -19.13 11.80 7.13
C ASN A 105 -17.74 12.46 7.12
N THR A 106 -16.77 11.88 6.41
CA THR A 106 -15.41 12.44 6.33
C THR A 106 -15.41 13.79 5.62
N PRO A 107 -14.63 14.79 6.09
CA PRO A 107 -14.44 16.05 5.37
C PRO A 107 -13.56 15.89 4.12
N LEU A 108 -12.85 14.76 3.98
CA LEU A 108 -11.95 14.50 2.85
C LEU A 108 -12.68 14.34 1.53
N PHE A 109 -13.99 14.08 1.52
CA PHE A 109 -14.79 13.93 0.31
C PHE A 109 -16.09 14.71 0.46
N ASN A 110 -16.62 15.26 -0.65
CA ASN A 110 -17.95 15.89 -0.62
C ASN A 110 -19.03 14.89 -0.17
N THR A 111 -18.98 13.67 -0.70
CA THR A 111 -19.78 12.53 -0.27
C THR A 111 -19.05 11.25 -0.63
N TYR A 112 -18.30 10.68 0.33
CA TYR A 112 -17.44 9.51 0.06
C TYR A 112 -18.19 8.35 -0.61
N PRO A 113 -19.38 7.90 -0.14
CA PRO A 113 -20.06 6.77 -0.76
C PRO A 113 -20.48 6.99 -2.22
N SER A 114 -20.74 8.24 -2.64
CA SER A 114 -21.05 8.51 -4.05
C SER A 114 -19.80 8.61 -4.90
N GLU A 115 -18.74 9.23 -4.38
CA GLU A 115 -17.45 9.39 -5.07
C GLU A 115 -16.84 8.03 -5.41
N VAL A 116 -16.81 7.08 -4.47
CA VAL A 116 -16.18 5.76 -4.68
C VAL A 116 -17.17 4.62 -4.93
N SER A 117 -18.36 4.95 -5.43
CA SER A 117 -19.48 4.02 -5.60
C SER A 117 -19.13 2.75 -6.40
N GLU A 118 -18.27 2.86 -7.42
CA GLU A 118 -17.83 1.69 -8.20
C GLU A 118 -17.12 0.63 -7.33
N GLY A 119 -16.29 1.06 -6.38
CA GLY A 119 -15.62 0.17 -5.44
C GLY A 119 -16.58 -0.42 -4.41
N ILE A 120 -17.46 0.42 -3.86
CA ILE A 120 -18.48 -0.03 -2.90
C ILE A 120 -19.40 -1.09 -3.52
N ASP A 121 -19.83 -0.89 -4.77
CA ASP A 121 -20.63 -1.86 -5.52
C ASP A 121 -19.87 -3.17 -5.74
N TRP A 122 -18.56 -3.11 -6.02
CA TRP A 122 -17.72 -4.30 -6.21
C TRP A 122 -17.72 -5.24 -5.00
N VAL A 123 -17.79 -4.67 -3.80
CA VAL A 123 -17.83 -5.41 -2.53
C VAL A 123 -19.24 -5.56 -1.96
N GLY A 124 -20.28 -5.36 -2.78
CA GLY A 124 -21.68 -5.60 -2.41
C GLY A 124 -22.32 -4.54 -1.53
N GLY A 125 -21.92 -3.27 -1.67
CA GLY A 125 -22.51 -2.15 -0.92
C GLY A 125 -21.90 -1.91 0.46
N ASN A 126 -20.87 -2.69 0.83
CA ASN A 126 -20.17 -2.52 2.10
C ASN A 126 -19.29 -1.27 2.04
N ILE A 127 -19.66 -0.24 2.81
CA ILE A 127 -18.93 1.02 2.89
C ILE A 127 -17.76 0.86 3.86
N GLY A 128 -16.56 1.16 3.38
CA GLY A 128 -15.37 1.18 4.20
C GLY A 128 -14.20 1.86 3.50
N SER A 129 -13.15 2.11 4.25
CA SER A 129 -11.87 2.63 3.78
C SER A 129 -10.79 2.12 4.70
N TRP A 130 -9.87 1.30 4.20
CA TRP A 130 -8.78 0.73 4.99
C TRP A 130 -7.43 1.19 4.43
N ALA A 131 -6.42 1.32 5.31
CA ALA A 131 -5.01 1.56 4.98
C ALA A 131 -4.81 2.53 3.80
N SER A 132 -5.38 3.73 3.92
CA SER A 132 -5.29 4.74 2.87
C SER A 132 -3.88 5.33 2.81
N ASP A 133 -3.49 5.77 1.61
CA ASP A 133 -2.22 6.47 1.40
C ASP A 133 -2.44 7.77 0.62
N VAL A 134 -1.69 8.81 0.96
CA VAL A 134 -1.77 10.11 0.30
C VAL A 134 -0.38 10.55 -0.11
N ILE A 135 -0.22 10.86 -1.40
CA ILE A 135 1.04 11.32 -1.97
C ILE A 135 0.80 12.56 -2.84
N GLN A 136 1.72 13.52 -2.78
CA GLN A 136 1.76 14.61 -3.74
C GLN A 136 2.56 14.18 -4.98
N LEU A 137 1.96 14.30 -6.16
CA LEU A 137 2.66 14.01 -7.42
C LEU A 137 3.25 15.28 -8.05
N GLY A 138 4.00 15.12 -9.15
CA GLY A 138 4.74 16.22 -9.79
C GLY A 138 3.89 17.33 -10.40
N ASP A 139 2.57 17.17 -10.45
CA ASP A 139 1.61 18.23 -10.81
C ASP A 139 1.23 19.10 -9.59
N GLY A 140 1.75 18.80 -8.40
CA GLY A 140 1.49 19.52 -7.16
C GLY A 140 0.19 19.10 -6.46
N ARG A 141 -0.57 18.17 -7.03
CA ARG A 141 -1.85 17.70 -6.46
C ARG A 141 -1.63 16.50 -5.56
N TYR A 142 -2.57 16.30 -4.63
CA TYR A 142 -2.58 15.17 -3.70
C TYR A 142 -3.44 14.06 -4.25
N TYR A 143 -2.90 12.84 -4.23
CA TYR A 143 -3.55 11.63 -4.71
C TYR A 143 -3.81 10.72 -3.52
N PHE A 144 -5.09 10.49 -3.25
CA PHE A 144 -5.59 9.63 -2.19
C PHE A 144 -5.86 8.24 -2.73
N TYR A 145 -5.06 7.26 -2.35
CA TYR A 145 -5.30 5.86 -2.65
C TYR A 145 -6.24 5.28 -1.60
N TYR A 146 -7.45 4.96 -2.03
CA TYR A 146 -8.48 4.37 -1.17
C TYR A 146 -8.65 2.89 -1.51
N ASN A 147 -8.96 2.09 -0.49
CA ASN A 147 -9.25 0.68 -0.68
C ASN A 147 -10.25 0.20 0.38
N HIS A 148 -10.92 -0.91 0.08
CA HIS A 148 -11.68 -1.66 1.06
C HIS A 148 -11.82 -3.12 0.61
N CYS A 149 -12.21 -3.98 1.55
CA CYS A 149 -12.45 -5.39 1.29
C CYS A 149 -13.67 -5.89 2.05
N ALA A 150 -14.52 -6.60 1.32
CA ALA A 150 -15.67 -7.29 1.85
C ALA A 150 -16.17 -8.29 0.80
N LEU A 151 -16.63 -9.45 1.26
CA LEU A 151 -17.42 -10.37 0.45
C LEU A 151 -18.85 -9.82 0.33
N PRO A 152 -19.43 -9.73 -0.89
CA PRO A 152 -20.76 -9.17 -1.11
C PRO A 152 -21.85 -9.74 -0.21
N ASP A 153 -21.81 -11.05 0.04
CA ASP A 153 -22.88 -11.74 0.78
C ASP A 153 -22.73 -11.65 2.31
N THR A 154 -21.52 -11.43 2.83
CA THR A 154 -21.25 -11.55 4.28
C THR A 154 -20.61 -10.31 4.90
N GLY A 155 -20.07 -9.39 4.11
CA GLY A 155 -19.27 -8.26 4.59
C GLY A 155 -17.85 -8.64 5.06
N ASN A 156 -17.50 -9.93 5.11
CA ASN A 156 -16.20 -10.36 5.63
C ASN A 156 -15.07 -9.99 4.65
N CYS A 157 -14.00 -9.38 5.14
CA CYS A 157 -12.79 -9.17 4.35
C CYS A 157 -11.97 -10.47 4.24
N VAL A 158 -11.94 -11.08 3.05
CA VAL A 158 -11.15 -12.30 2.79
C VAL A 158 -10.36 -12.19 1.49
N SER A 159 -11.05 -12.15 0.35
CA SER A 159 -10.40 -12.21 -0.98
C SER A 159 -10.90 -11.18 -1.97
N ARG A 160 -12.02 -10.50 -1.67
CA ARG A 160 -12.63 -9.51 -2.54
C ARG A 160 -12.38 -8.10 -2.02
N SER A 161 -11.65 -7.34 -2.81
CA SER A 161 -11.19 -5.99 -2.49
C SER A 161 -11.15 -5.12 -3.75
N TYR A 162 -11.08 -3.81 -3.54
CA TYR A 162 -10.77 -2.83 -4.58
C TYR A 162 -9.72 -1.84 -4.09
N LEU A 163 -9.00 -1.24 -5.04
CA LEU A 163 -8.10 -0.12 -4.85
C LEU A 163 -8.39 0.89 -5.96
N GLY A 164 -8.64 2.14 -5.57
CA GLY A 164 -8.82 3.26 -6.48
C GLY A 164 -7.96 4.44 -6.06
N VAL A 165 -8.08 5.52 -6.82
CA VAL A 165 -7.37 6.77 -6.54
C VAL A 165 -8.30 7.95 -6.74
N ALA A 166 -8.24 8.91 -5.83
CA ALA A 166 -8.91 10.19 -5.92
C ALA A 166 -7.88 11.32 -5.87
N VAL A 167 -8.23 12.53 -6.32
CA VAL A 167 -7.30 13.65 -6.43
C VAL A 167 -7.87 14.94 -5.83
N SER A 168 -7.03 15.75 -5.21
CA SER A 168 -7.38 17.10 -4.74
C SER A 168 -6.22 18.07 -4.90
N ASP A 169 -6.53 19.35 -5.00
CA ASP A 169 -5.55 20.43 -4.92
C ASP A 169 -5.13 20.72 -3.45
N ASN A 170 -5.90 20.22 -2.46
CA ASN A 170 -5.63 20.42 -1.03
C ASN A 170 -5.46 19.09 -0.30
N ILE A 171 -4.53 19.03 0.66
CA ILE A 171 -4.27 17.82 1.47
C ILE A 171 -5.51 17.36 2.25
N ASP A 172 -6.34 18.31 2.69
CA ASP A 172 -7.58 18.10 3.44
C ASP A 172 -8.80 17.87 2.53
N GLY A 173 -8.60 17.76 1.21
CA GLY A 173 -9.66 17.57 0.24
C GLY A 173 -10.48 18.85 -0.08
N PRO A 174 -11.70 18.69 -0.62
CA PRO A 174 -12.32 17.41 -0.97
C PRO A 174 -11.55 16.73 -2.12
N TYR A 175 -11.44 15.41 -2.06
CA TYR A 175 -10.90 14.56 -3.11
C TYR A 175 -12.00 14.15 -4.09
N GLU A 176 -11.67 14.12 -5.37
CA GLU A 176 -12.55 13.69 -6.46
C GLU A 176 -12.06 12.34 -7.04
N ASP A 177 -12.96 11.38 -7.21
CA ASP A 177 -12.59 10.04 -7.68
C ASP A 177 -12.10 10.03 -9.14
N LEU A 178 -10.96 9.34 -9.39
CA LEU A 178 -10.46 9.04 -10.73
C LEU A 178 -10.80 7.61 -11.18
N GLY A 179 -11.25 6.78 -10.24
CA GLY A 179 -11.72 5.41 -10.44
C GLY A 179 -10.79 4.32 -9.91
N LEU A 180 -11.23 3.08 -10.10
CA LEU A 180 -10.51 1.89 -9.66
C LEU A 180 -9.31 1.56 -10.56
N ILE A 181 -8.19 1.20 -9.92
CA ILE A 181 -6.98 0.70 -10.59
C ILE A 181 -6.77 -0.81 -10.41
N LEU A 182 -7.33 -1.40 -9.35
CA LEU A 182 -7.22 -2.83 -9.09
C LEU A 182 -8.48 -3.35 -8.38
N THR A 183 -8.95 -4.52 -8.80
CA THR A 183 -9.98 -5.31 -8.11
C THR A 183 -9.48 -6.74 -7.92
N THR A 184 -9.90 -7.38 -6.84
CA THR A 184 -9.56 -8.76 -6.51
C THR A 184 -10.80 -9.56 -6.13
N GLY A 185 -10.68 -10.89 -6.10
CA GLY A 185 -11.76 -11.77 -5.67
C GLY A 185 -12.84 -12.05 -6.72
N HIS A 186 -12.50 -11.91 -8.01
CA HIS A 186 -13.38 -12.24 -9.14
C HIS A 186 -13.93 -13.68 -9.03
N VAL A 187 -15.22 -13.85 -9.35
CA VAL A 187 -15.90 -15.16 -9.38
C VAL A 187 -16.45 -15.45 -10.78
N GLY A 188 -16.34 -16.71 -11.22
CA GLY A 188 -16.88 -17.16 -12.51
C GLY A 188 -16.42 -16.30 -13.68
N GLU A 189 -17.38 -15.77 -14.44
CA GLU A 189 -17.15 -14.99 -15.67
C GLU A 189 -16.56 -13.60 -15.45
N GLU A 190 -16.55 -13.09 -14.20
CA GLU A 190 -15.91 -11.81 -13.88
C GLU A 190 -14.38 -11.88 -14.05
N ASN A 191 -13.80 -13.09 -14.05
CA ASN A 191 -12.36 -13.28 -14.14
C ASN A 191 -11.90 -13.13 -15.59
N THR A 192 -11.75 -11.87 -16.02
CA THR A 192 -11.49 -11.47 -17.42
C THR A 192 -10.09 -11.81 -17.96
N GLY A 193 -9.24 -12.49 -17.17
CA GLY A 193 -7.80 -12.61 -17.45
C GLY A 193 -7.05 -11.29 -17.17
N HIS A 194 -5.75 -11.21 -17.48
CA HIS A 194 -4.95 -10.01 -17.19
C HIS A 194 -5.46 -8.79 -17.98
N GLN A 195 -6.07 -7.83 -17.30
CA GLN A 195 -6.57 -6.56 -17.85
C GLN A 195 -6.13 -5.41 -16.95
N TRP A 196 -5.34 -4.47 -17.48
CA TRP A 196 -5.01 -3.23 -16.79
C TRP A 196 -6.07 -2.18 -17.12
N ARG A 197 -6.68 -1.59 -16.09
CA ARG A 197 -7.70 -0.55 -16.28
C ARG A 197 -7.04 0.82 -16.32
N ARG A 198 -7.31 1.57 -17.39
CA ARG A 198 -6.83 2.96 -17.52
C ARG A 198 -7.82 3.88 -16.81
N LEU A 199 -7.32 4.69 -15.89
CA LEU A 199 -8.12 5.72 -15.22
C LEU A 199 -8.74 6.69 -16.24
N ARG A 200 -9.94 7.17 -15.95
CA ARG A 200 -10.58 8.21 -16.77
C ARG A 200 -9.80 9.51 -16.53
N ARG A 201 -9.56 10.26 -17.61
CA ARG A 201 -8.91 11.57 -17.53
C ARG A 201 -9.88 12.63 -17.06
#